data_AF-A0A2V6A5H1-F1
#
_entry.id   AF-A0A2V6A5H1-F1
#
_cell.length_a   1.000
_cell.length_b   1.000
_cell.length_c   1.000
_cell.angle_alpha   90.00
_cell.angle_beta   90.00
_cell.angle_gamma   90.00
#
_symmetry.space_group_name_H-M   'P 1'
#
loop_
_entity.id
_entity.type
_entity.pdbx_description
1 polymer ?
#
loop_
_entity_poly.entity_id
_entity_poly.type
_entity_poly.pdbx_seq_one_letter_code
_entity_poly.pdbx_strand_id
1 'polypeptide(L)'
;EKQTKEKLDAILTKWREEREEREVVVTGDDMMHIISKVTGVPLQRMEEKETQKLLRMEAELKERVIGQEEAVTAISKALRRSRADLKDPKRPIGSFVFLGPTGVGKTYLARTLAEFMFGDADALIQIDMSEYMEKFTASRLIGSPPGYVGYEEGGQLSEAVRRRPYSVVLFDEIEKAHPDVMHLLLQILEDGKITDSLGRKIDFRNTIIIMTSNVGAELLKKQTVMGFGAPSEGHDYDSMRDKILDESKRVFKPEFLNRLDEIIVFHSLGKPELLRIVDLEVEKVLTRIKAK
;
A
#
# COMPACT_ATOMS: atom_id res chain seq x y z
N GLU A 1 10.06 60.24 38.02
CA GLU A 1 8.79 59.49 37.87
C GLU A 1 8.00 59.86 36.63
N LYS A 2 7.55 61.11 36.45
CA LYS A 2 6.70 61.49 35.30
C LYS A 2 7.34 61.22 33.93
N GLN A 3 8.60 61.62 33.73
CA GLN A 3 9.36 61.33 32.51
C GLN A 3 9.61 59.84 32.27
N THR A 4 9.72 59.06 33.33
CA THR A 4 9.93 57.60 33.26
C THR A 4 8.65 56.90 32.81
N LYS A 5 7.51 57.40 33.27
CA LYS A 5 6.17 56.92 32.89
C LYS A 5 5.83 57.26 31.43
N GLU A 6 6.15 58.48 31.00
CA GLU A 6 6.00 58.89 29.59
C GLU A 6 6.88 58.09 28.63
N LYS A 7 8.12 57.76 29.02
CA LYS A 7 8.98 56.85 28.24
C LYS A 7 8.42 55.43 28.17
N LEU A 8 7.88 54.92 29.27
CA LEU A 8 7.28 53.58 29.31
C LEU A 8 6.04 53.50 28.42
N ASP A 9 5.17 54.50 28.50
CA ASP A 9 3.98 54.59 27.63
C ASP A 9 4.39 54.68 26.16
N ALA A 10 5.38 55.51 25.81
CA ALA A 10 5.87 55.60 24.43
C ALA A 10 6.45 54.28 23.90
N ILE A 11 7.18 53.52 24.73
CA ILE A 11 7.68 52.20 24.37
C ILE A 11 6.53 51.21 24.18
N LEU A 12 5.51 51.24 25.06
CA LEU A 12 4.35 50.36 24.97
C LEU A 12 3.47 50.66 23.76
N THR A 13 3.29 51.94 23.40
CA THR A 13 2.53 52.34 22.21
C THR A 13 3.25 51.91 20.95
N LYS A 14 4.57 52.17 20.86
CA LYS A 14 5.38 51.74 19.72
C LYS A 14 5.42 50.21 19.58
N TRP A 15 5.51 49.49 20.70
CA TRP A 15 5.48 48.03 20.72
C TRP A 15 4.11 47.48 20.30
N ARG A 16 3.00 48.16 20.60
CA ARG A 16 1.65 47.79 20.14
C ARG A 16 1.47 48.04 18.66
N GLU A 17 1.91 49.19 18.15
CA GLU A 17 1.88 49.54 16.72
C GLU A 17 2.70 48.54 15.89
N GLU A 18 3.93 48.21 16.33
CA GLU A 18 4.79 47.20 15.67
C GLU A 18 4.19 45.77 15.73
N ARG A 19 3.30 45.50 16.70
CA ARG A 19 2.60 44.21 16.82
C ARG A 19 1.35 44.13 15.96
N GLU A 20 0.60 45.23 15.88
CA GLU A 20 -0.62 45.34 15.05
C GLU A 20 -0.28 45.35 13.55
N GLU A 21 0.90 45.85 13.15
CA GLU A 21 1.33 45.84 11.74
C GLU A 21 1.75 44.46 11.20
N ARG A 22 1.96 43.45 12.06
CA ARG A 22 2.34 42.10 11.62
C ARG A 22 1.14 41.17 11.56
N GLU A 23 0.21 41.47 10.67
CA GLU A 23 -0.72 40.46 10.17
C GLU A 23 0.07 39.41 9.37
N VAL A 24 0.41 38.30 10.02
CA VAL A 24 0.99 37.15 9.33
C VAL A 24 -0.14 36.47 8.56
N VAL A 25 -0.21 36.74 7.26
CA VAL A 25 -1.16 36.08 6.36
C VAL A 25 -0.74 34.62 6.21
N VAL A 26 -1.51 33.71 6.81
CA VAL A 26 -1.31 32.28 6.66
C VAL A 26 -1.92 31.83 5.34
N THR A 27 -1.10 31.25 4.47
CA THR A 27 -1.54 30.71 3.18
C THR A 27 -1.84 29.22 3.29
N GLY A 28 -2.54 28.66 2.28
CA GLY A 28 -2.74 27.21 2.19
C GLY A 28 -1.42 26.43 2.16
N ASP A 29 -0.36 27.00 1.58
CA ASP A 29 0.97 26.39 1.52
C ASP A 29 1.62 26.28 2.90
N ASP A 30 1.40 27.27 3.77
CA ASP A 30 1.90 27.26 5.16
C ASP A 30 1.19 26.17 5.97
N MET A 31 -0.14 26.04 5.81
CA MET A 31 -0.90 24.97 6.42
C MET A 31 -0.43 23.59 5.94
N MET A 32 -0.22 23.43 4.63
CA MET A 32 0.25 22.18 4.04
C MET A 32 1.66 21.82 4.51
N HIS A 33 2.56 22.80 4.71
CA HIS A 33 3.89 22.55 5.25
C HIS A 33 3.84 22.02 6.69
N ILE A 34 2.99 22.60 7.53
CA ILE A 34 2.81 22.16 8.93
C ILE A 34 2.18 20.77 8.98
N ILE A 35 1.09 20.53 8.24
CA ILE A 35 0.46 19.20 8.19
C ILE A 35 1.45 18.17 7.65
N SER A 36 2.26 18.54 6.65
CA SER A 36 3.30 17.66 6.12
C SER A 36 4.35 17.29 7.16
N LYS A 37 4.83 18.24 7.96
CA LYS A 37 5.75 17.97 9.08
C LYS A 37 5.15 17.07 10.15
N VAL A 38 3.86 17.27 10.47
CA VAL A 38 3.17 16.51 11.53
C VAL A 38 2.83 15.09 11.07
N THR A 39 2.40 14.94 9.82
CA THR A 39 1.97 13.65 9.24
C THR A 39 3.11 12.87 8.57
N GLY A 40 4.25 13.52 8.31
CA GLY A 40 5.35 12.96 7.53
C GLY A 40 5.10 12.90 6.02
N VAL A 41 3.97 13.43 5.53
CA VAL A 41 3.54 13.29 4.12
C VAL A 41 3.66 14.64 3.38
N PRO A 42 4.40 14.76 2.27
CA PRO A 42 4.61 16.02 1.55
C PRO A 42 3.36 16.48 0.77
N LEU A 43 2.53 17.33 1.41
CA LEU A 43 1.22 17.77 0.89
C LEU A 43 1.27 18.92 -0.14
N GLN A 44 2.29 19.78 -0.13
CA GLN A 44 2.36 21.04 -0.91
C GLN A 44 2.28 20.89 -2.45
N ARG A 45 2.27 19.67 -2.99
CA ARG A 45 2.49 19.41 -4.43
C ARG A 45 1.69 18.23 -4.99
N MET A 46 0.58 17.82 -4.36
CA MET A 46 -0.02 16.51 -4.65
C MET A 46 -0.87 16.49 -5.93
N GLU A 47 -1.81 17.41 -6.17
CA GLU A 47 -2.84 17.13 -7.19
C GLU A 47 -2.36 17.00 -8.66
N GLU A 48 -1.68 18.01 -9.21
CA GLU A 48 -1.15 17.96 -10.58
C GLU A 48 0.07 17.05 -10.72
N LYS A 49 0.96 17.01 -9.72
CA LYS A 49 2.16 16.15 -9.80
C LYS A 49 1.83 14.68 -9.63
N GLU A 50 0.83 14.32 -8.84
CA GLU A 50 0.40 12.94 -8.65
C GLU A 50 -0.23 12.38 -9.92
N THR A 51 -1.01 13.16 -10.66
CA THR A 51 -1.53 12.75 -11.97
C THR A 51 -0.39 12.49 -12.96
N GLN A 52 0.58 13.42 -13.07
CA GLN A 52 1.75 13.23 -13.93
C GLN A 52 2.62 12.04 -13.49
N LYS A 53 2.73 11.80 -12.20
CA LYS A 53 3.40 10.64 -11.62
C LYS A 53 2.69 9.34 -12.01
N LEU A 54 1.37 9.25 -11.88
CA LEU A 54 0.59 8.06 -12.30
C LEU A 54 0.68 7.77 -13.81
N LEU A 55 0.89 8.79 -14.65
CA LEU A 55 1.12 8.60 -16.09
C LEU A 55 2.46 7.89 -16.37
N ARG A 56 3.48 8.10 -15.55
CA ARG A 56 4.83 7.51 -15.70
C ARG A 56 5.01 6.21 -14.93
N MET A 57 4.14 5.93 -13.96
CA MET A 57 4.17 4.75 -13.08
C MET A 57 4.45 3.46 -13.85
N GLU A 58 3.72 3.21 -14.93
CA GLU A 58 3.83 1.94 -15.66
C GLU A 58 5.24 1.73 -16.22
N ALA A 59 5.86 2.78 -16.75
CA ALA A 59 7.22 2.72 -17.29
C ALA A 59 8.25 2.53 -16.16
N GLU A 60 8.16 3.33 -15.10
CA GLU A 60 9.10 3.26 -13.97
C GLU A 60 9.01 1.92 -13.21
N LEU A 61 7.81 1.37 -13.05
CA LEU A 61 7.63 0.06 -12.42
C LEU A 61 8.16 -1.08 -13.31
N LYS A 62 8.01 -1.00 -14.65
CA LYS A 62 8.53 -2.01 -15.59
C LYS A 62 10.07 -2.07 -15.64
N GLU A 63 10.75 -0.97 -15.33
CA GLU A 63 12.21 -0.95 -15.22
C GLU A 63 12.71 -1.76 -14.02
N ARG A 64 11.92 -1.80 -12.94
CA ARG A 64 12.30 -2.44 -11.68
C ARG A 64 11.73 -3.84 -11.52
N VAL A 65 10.49 -4.07 -11.95
CA VAL A 65 9.75 -5.33 -11.77
C VAL A 65 9.78 -6.11 -13.08
N ILE A 66 10.69 -7.09 -13.13
CA ILE A 66 11.00 -7.84 -14.35
C ILE A 66 10.05 -9.03 -14.53
N GLY A 67 9.52 -9.21 -15.75
CA GLY A 67 8.72 -10.38 -16.13
C GLY A 67 7.29 -10.37 -15.58
N GLN A 68 6.80 -9.22 -15.13
CA GLN A 68 5.44 -9.05 -14.59
C GLN A 68 4.74 -7.83 -15.21
N GLU A 69 4.88 -7.66 -16.52
CA GLU A 69 4.39 -6.51 -17.28
C GLU A 69 2.87 -6.39 -17.21
N GLU A 70 2.15 -7.52 -17.22
CA GLU A 70 0.69 -7.56 -17.05
C GLU A 70 0.26 -7.03 -15.69
N ALA A 71 0.94 -7.45 -14.62
CA ALA A 71 0.69 -7.01 -13.25
C ALA A 71 0.90 -5.50 -13.11
N VAL A 72 2.03 -4.99 -13.59
CA VAL A 72 2.36 -3.56 -13.56
C VAL A 72 1.33 -2.74 -14.35
N THR A 73 0.93 -3.23 -15.52
CA THR A 73 -0.05 -2.56 -16.39
C THR A 73 -1.43 -2.51 -15.73
N ALA A 74 -1.89 -3.63 -15.14
CA ALA A 74 -3.18 -3.72 -14.46
C ALA A 74 -3.26 -2.75 -13.27
N ILE A 75 -2.24 -2.76 -12.39
CA ILE A 75 -2.17 -1.87 -11.24
C ILE A 75 -2.14 -0.40 -11.68
N SER A 76 -1.29 -0.07 -12.65
CA SER A 76 -1.17 1.31 -13.15
C SER A 76 -2.49 1.81 -13.73
N LYS A 77 -3.22 0.98 -14.48
CA LYS A 77 -4.56 1.29 -14.99
C LYS A 77 -5.56 1.49 -13.86
N ALA A 78 -5.61 0.59 -12.89
CA ALA A 78 -6.54 0.68 -11.76
C ALA A 78 -6.33 1.94 -10.91
N LEU A 79 -5.07 2.29 -10.60
CA LEU A 79 -4.73 3.49 -9.84
C LEU A 79 -5.03 4.78 -10.63
N ARG A 80 -4.79 4.79 -11.96
CA ARG A 80 -5.21 5.91 -12.83
C ARG A 80 -6.73 6.10 -12.83
N ARG A 81 -7.51 5.01 -12.89
CA ARG A 81 -8.99 5.09 -12.80
C ARG A 81 -9.44 5.65 -11.47
N SER A 82 -8.84 5.20 -10.38
CA SER A 82 -9.13 5.67 -9.02
C SER A 82 -8.92 7.17 -8.88
N ARG A 83 -7.83 7.70 -9.47
CA ARG A 83 -7.51 9.14 -9.42
C ARG A 83 -8.36 10.01 -10.33
N ALA A 84 -8.94 9.45 -11.40
CA ALA A 84 -9.82 10.19 -12.29
C ALA A 84 -11.24 10.43 -11.70
N ASP A 85 -11.40 10.28 -10.38
CA ASP A 85 -12.69 10.28 -9.65
C ASP A 85 -13.75 9.33 -10.23
N LEU A 86 -13.31 8.29 -10.96
CA LEU A 86 -14.19 7.25 -11.49
C LEU A 86 -14.49 6.15 -10.45
N LYS A 87 -13.92 6.27 -9.23
CA LYS A 87 -14.08 5.31 -8.13
C LYS A 87 -14.77 5.97 -6.94
N ASP A 88 -15.48 5.18 -6.15
CA ASP A 88 -16.08 5.64 -4.89
C ASP A 88 -15.00 6.19 -3.93
N PRO A 89 -15.07 7.47 -3.51
CA PRO A 89 -14.10 8.09 -2.61
C PRO A 89 -14.12 7.50 -1.19
N LYS A 90 -15.08 6.63 -0.86
CA LYS A 90 -15.11 5.90 0.40
C LYS A 90 -14.20 4.68 0.42
N ARG A 91 -13.72 4.20 -0.73
CA ARG A 91 -12.93 2.97 -0.82
C ARG A 91 -11.43 3.28 -0.83
N PRO A 92 -10.56 2.29 -0.50
CA PRO A 92 -9.12 2.44 -0.66
C PRO A 92 -8.74 2.83 -2.10
N ILE A 93 -7.58 3.48 -2.29
CA ILE A 93 -7.09 3.93 -3.60
C ILE A 93 -7.06 2.77 -4.59
N GLY A 94 -6.57 1.61 -4.16
CA GLY A 94 -6.51 0.39 -4.95
C GLY A 94 -6.66 -0.84 -4.07
N SER A 95 -7.31 -1.89 -4.58
CA SER A 95 -7.39 -3.21 -3.94
C SER A 95 -7.07 -4.32 -4.92
N PHE A 96 -6.05 -5.13 -4.59
CA PHE A 96 -5.48 -6.12 -5.50
C PHE A 96 -5.24 -7.46 -4.82
N VAL A 97 -5.47 -8.56 -5.53
CA VAL A 97 -4.96 -9.88 -5.15
C VAL A 97 -3.88 -10.31 -6.15
N PHE A 98 -2.73 -10.72 -5.63
CA PHE A 98 -1.58 -11.25 -6.36
C PHE A 98 -1.52 -12.77 -6.21
N LEU A 99 -1.87 -13.49 -7.27
CA LEU A 99 -1.83 -14.96 -7.34
C LEU A 99 -0.53 -15.42 -8.00
N GLY A 100 0.10 -16.47 -7.50
CA GLY A 100 1.27 -17.07 -8.14
C GLY A 100 2.18 -17.82 -7.17
N PRO A 101 3.31 -18.40 -7.62
CA PRO A 101 4.25 -19.06 -6.71
C PRO A 101 4.97 -18.07 -5.79
N THR A 102 5.66 -18.59 -4.78
CA THR A 102 6.63 -17.80 -4.03
C THR A 102 7.84 -17.44 -4.91
N GLY A 103 8.47 -16.29 -4.62
CA GLY A 103 9.71 -15.88 -5.31
C GLY A 103 9.54 -15.21 -6.68
N VAL A 104 8.31 -15.06 -7.21
CA VAL A 104 8.06 -14.41 -8.52
C VAL A 104 7.96 -12.88 -8.48
N GLY A 105 8.06 -12.26 -7.29
CA GLY A 105 8.10 -10.80 -7.14
C GLY A 105 6.84 -10.13 -6.60
N LYS A 106 5.86 -10.87 -6.06
CA LYS A 106 4.62 -10.32 -5.46
C LYS A 106 4.90 -9.23 -4.40
N THR A 107 5.67 -9.58 -3.38
CA THR A 107 6.08 -8.66 -2.29
C THR A 107 7.00 -7.55 -2.80
N TYR A 108 7.83 -7.84 -3.82
CA TYR A 108 8.72 -6.85 -4.42
C TYR A 108 7.95 -5.76 -5.16
N LEU A 109 6.90 -6.12 -5.90
CA LEU A 109 6.01 -5.16 -6.56
C LEU A 109 5.28 -4.30 -5.52
N ALA A 110 4.79 -4.88 -4.42
CA ALA A 110 4.15 -4.12 -3.34
C ALA A 110 5.10 -3.08 -2.71
N ARG A 111 6.35 -3.47 -2.43
CA ARG A 111 7.38 -2.56 -1.90
C ARG A 111 7.72 -1.45 -2.89
N THR A 112 7.91 -1.81 -4.16
CA THR A 112 8.22 -0.86 -5.23
C THR A 112 7.07 0.12 -5.43
N LEU A 113 5.83 -0.35 -5.31
CA LEU A 113 4.65 0.50 -5.37
C LEU A 113 4.58 1.46 -4.18
N ALA A 114 4.94 1.02 -2.97
CA ALA A 114 4.98 1.89 -1.78
C ALA A 114 5.99 3.02 -1.95
N GLU A 115 7.21 2.69 -2.36
CA GLU A 115 8.27 3.65 -2.64
C GLU A 115 7.87 4.61 -3.77
N PHE A 116 7.31 4.07 -4.86
CA PHE A 116 6.83 4.89 -5.96
C PHE A 116 5.72 5.83 -5.48
N MET A 117 4.63 5.33 -4.89
CA MET A 117 3.46 6.13 -4.55
C MET A 117 3.71 7.13 -3.43
N PHE A 118 4.35 6.69 -2.35
CA PHE A 118 4.46 7.44 -1.11
C PHE A 118 5.87 7.99 -0.84
N GLY A 119 6.85 7.67 -1.71
CA GLY A 119 8.22 8.18 -1.60
C GLY A 119 9.06 7.51 -0.53
N ASP A 120 8.52 6.51 0.17
CA ASP A 120 9.15 5.80 1.27
C ASP A 120 8.85 4.30 1.16
N ALA A 121 9.89 3.46 1.15
CA ALA A 121 9.72 2.01 1.17
C ALA A 121 9.12 1.52 2.50
N ASP A 122 9.32 2.26 3.60
CA ASP A 122 8.72 1.96 4.90
C ASP A 122 7.22 2.34 4.94
N ALA A 123 6.67 2.93 3.87
CA ALA A 123 5.22 3.07 3.70
C ALA A 123 4.53 1.74 3.38
N LEU A 124 5.28 0.63 3.27
CA LEU A 124 4.76 -0.73 3.20
C LEU A 124 4.46 -1.26 4.61
N ILE A 125 3.19 -1.44 4.93
CA ILE A 125 2.71 -2.16 6.11
C ILE A 125 2.49 -3.61 5.69
N GLN A 126 3.42 -4.51 6.04
CA GLN A 126 3.32 -5.94 5.72
C GLN A 126 2.80 -6.73 6.93
N ILE A 127 1.82 -7.60 6.68
CA ILE A 127 1.21 -8.47 7.68
C ILE A 127 1.14 -9.89 7.10
N ASP A 128 1.78 -10.84 7.77
CA ASP A 128 1.76 -12.25 7.42
C ASP A 128 0.50 -12.92 7.97
N MET A 129 -0.39 -13.40 7.10
CA MET A 129 -1.65 -14.03 7.49
C MET A 129 -1.49 -15.41 8.11
N SER A 130 -0.33 -16.04 7.99
CA SER A 130 0.00 -17.26 8.72
C SER A 130 0.07 -17.04 10.24
N GLU A 131 0.27 -15.81 10.72
CA GLU A 131 0.17 -15.47 12.15
C GLU A 131 -1.27 -15.32 12.65
N TYR A 132 -2.23 -15.14 11.72
CA TYR A 132 -3.64 -14.83 12.02
C TYR A 132 -4.60 -15.95 11.62
N MET A 133 -4.13 -17.20 11.69
CA MET A 133 -4.93 -18.40 11.39
C MET A 133 -5.98 -18.68 12.48
N GLU A 134 -5.76 -18.21 13.70
CA GLU A 134 -6.62 -18.46 14.86
C GLU A 134 -7.48 -17.25 15.20
N LYS A 135 -8.66 -17.49 15.77
CA LYS A 135 -9.60 -16.43 16.16
C LYS A 135 -8.99 -15.42 17.13
N PHE A 136 -8.18 -15.88 18.08
CA PHE A 136 -7.56 -15.00 19.07
C PHE A 136 -6.44 -14.12 18.48
N THR A 137 -5.68 -14.63 17.52
CA THR A 137 -4.67 -13.81 16.84
C THR A 137 -5.32 -12.84 15.86
N ALA A 138 -6.39 -13.25 15.17
CA ALA A 138 -7.17 -12.37 14.29
C ALA A 138 -7.66 -11.09 14.99
N SER A 139 -8.12 -11.16 16.25
CA SER A 139 -8.54 -9.95 16.98
C SER A 139 -7.39 -8.97 17.24
N ARG A 140 -6.13 -9.43 17.28
CA ARG A 140 -4.97 -8.54 17.46
C ARG A 140 -4.75 -7.55 16.31
N LEU A 141 -5.32 -7.79 15.13
CA LEU A 141 -5.24 -6.82 14.01
C LEU A 141 -5.90 -5.48 14.36
N ILE A 142 -7.02 -5.53 15.08
CA ILE A 142 -7.80 -4.33 15.49
C ILE A 142 -7.76 -4.06 16.99
N GLY A 143 -7.14 -4.96 17.75
CA GLY A 143 -6.99 -4.88 19.19
C GLY A 143 -7.89 -5.90 19.86
N SER A 144 -7.39 -6.47 20.96
CA SER A 144 -8.16 -7.39 21.79
C SER A 144 -9.40 -6.66 22.36
N PRO A 145 -10.54 -7.35 22.54
CA PRO A 145 -11.70 -6.79 23.23
C PRO A 145 -11.46 -6.61 24.74
N PRO A 146 -12.28 -5.81 25.44
CA PRO A 146 -12.15 -5.60 26.88
C PRO A 146 -12.12 -6.93 27.65
N GLY A 147 -11.14 -7.09 28.55
CA GLY A 147 -10.97 -8.28 29.38
C GLY A 147 -10.02 -9.36 28.84
N TYR A 148 -9.39 -9.12 27.68
CA TYR A 148 -8.35 -9.99 27.12
C TYR A 148 -6.95 -9.37 27.28
N VAL A 149 -5.92 -10.22 27.36
CA VAL A 149 -4.52 -9.77 27.38
C VAL A 149 -4.21 -8.98 26.09
N GLY A 150 -3.58 -7.80 26.24
CA GLY A 150 -3.31 -6.89 25.13
C GLY A 150 -4.49 -5.95 24.79
N TYR A 151 -5.51 -5.82 25.65
CA TYR A 151 -6.59 -4.83 25.44
C TYR A 151 -6.07 -3.38 25.37
N GLU A 152 -5.05 -3.05 26.15
CA GLU A 152 -4.43 -1.71 26.13
C GLU A 152 -3.45 -1.54 24.96
N GLU A 153 -3.05 -2.64 24.32
CA GLU A 153 -2.24 -2.63 23.11
C GLU A 153 -3.20 -2.44 21.91
N GLY A 154 -3.17 -1.27 21.29
CA GLY A 154 -3.95 -1.02 20.07
C GLY A 154 -3.64 -2.07 18.99
N GLY A 155 -4.61 -2.33 18.11
CA GLY A 155 -4.44 -3.34 17.08
C GLY A 155 -3.25 -3.07 16.15
N GLN A 156 -2.58 -4.13 15.72
CA GLN A 156 -1.38 -4.03 14.90
C GLN A 156 -1.64 -3.33 13.57
N LEU A 157 -2.72 -3.70 12.89
CA LEU A 157 -3.11 -3.08 11.63
C LEU A 157 -3.71 -1.68 11.88
N SER A 158 -4.60 -1.56 12.86
CA SER A 158 -5.26 -0.28 13.17
C SER A 158 -4.28 0.81 13.57
N GLU A 159 -3.30 0.51 14.43
CA GLU A 159 -2.24 1.46 14.81
C GLU A 159 -1.28 1.77 13.68
N ALA A 160 -0.85 0.77 12.89
CA ALA A 160 0.06 1.00 11.78
C ALA A 160 -0.55 1.98 10.75
N VAL A 161 -1.80 1.75 10.36
CA VAL A 161 -2.52 2.62 9.41
C VAL A 161 -2.87 3.96 10.05
N ARG A 162 -3.21 4.02 11.34
CA ARG A 162 -3.42 5.29 12.05
C ARG A 162 -2.18 6.18 12.04
N ARG A 163 -1.00 5.58 12.19
CA ARG A 163 0.29 6.30 12.16
C ARG A 163 0.72 6.67 10.74
N ARG A 164 0.40 5.82 9.75
CA ARG A 164 0.73 6.01 8.33
C ARG A 164 -0.51 5.76 7.45
N PRO A 165 -1.43 6.74 7.35
CA PRO A 165 -2.67 6.57 6.59
C PRO A 165 -2.47 6.55 5.07
N TYR A 166 -1.30 7.02 4.60
CA TYR A 166 -0.84 6.91 3.22
C TYR A 166 0.17 5.77 3.14
N SER A 167 -0.29 4.59 2.77
CA SER A 167 0.53 3.38 2.82
C SER A 167 0.04 2.31 1.85
N VAL A 168 0.94 1.38 1.52
CA VAL A 168 0.57 0.10 0.92
C VAL A 168 0.41 -0.89 2.07
N VAL A 169 -0.76 -1.50 2.19
CA VAL A 169 -1.01 -2.56 3.18
C VAL A 169 -0.98 -3.90 2.46
N LEU A 170 0.01 -4.71 2.79
CA LEU A 170 0.24 -6.03 2.20
C LEU A 170 -0.18 -7.13 3.18
N PHE A 171 -1.20 -7.90 2.81
CA PHE A 171 -1.61 -9.12 3.49
C PHE A 171 -0.97 -10.32 2.77
N ASP A 172 0.10 -10.87 3.32
CA ASP A 172 0.81 -12.01 2.72
C ASP A 172 0.09 -13.33 3.06
N GLU A 173 0.01 -14.26 2.10
CA GLU A 173 -0.60 -15.60 2.27
C GLU A 173 -2.06 -15.58 2.75
N ILE A 174 -2.89 -14.73 2.12
CA ILE A 174 -4.27 -14.46 2.57
C ILE A 174 -5.15 -15.72 2.69
N GLU A 175 -4.86 -16.79 1.95
CA GLU A 175 -5.56 -18.07 2.06
C GLU A 175 -5.41 -18.76 3.42
N LYS A 176 -4.43 -18.35 4.24
CA LYS A 176 -4.20 -18.88 5.60
C LYS A 176 -5.00 -18.14 6.66
N ALA A 177 -5.49 -16.94 6.37
CA ALA A 177 -6.14 -16.09 7.35
C ALA A 177 -7.41 -16.73 7.94
N HIS A 178 -7.66 -16.46 9.22
CA HIS A 178 -8.93 -16.79 9.85
C HIS A 178 -10.10 -16.07 9.15
N PRO A 179 -11.31 -16.67 9.05
CA PRO A 179 -12.47 -16.04 8.42
C PRO A 179 -12.84 -14.64 8.96
N ASP A 180 -12.60 -14.38 10.25
CA ASP A 180 -12.84 -13.05 10.85
C ASP A 180 -11.94 -11.96 10.25
N VAL A 181 -10.72 -12.31 9.80
CA VAL A 181 -9.85 -11.38 9.07
C VAL A 181 -10.44 -11.05 7.69
N MET A 182 -11.02 -12.03 7.02
CA MET A 182 -11.70 -11.81 5.73
C MET A 182 -12.90 -10.88 5.87
N HIS A 183 -13.67 -10.99 6.95
CA HIS A 183 -14.78 -10.07 7.23
C HIS A 183 -14.30 -8.64 7.49
N LEU A 184 -13.20 -8.50 8.23
CA LEU A 184 -12.55 -7.21 8.43
C LEU A 184 -12.07 -6.61 7.10
N LEU A 185 -11.46 -7.42 6.23
CA LEU A 185 -10.99 -6.96 4.92
C LEU A 185 -12.17 -6.52 4.04
N LEU A 186 -13.28 -7.26 4.04
CA LEU A 186 -14.50 -6.84 3.34
C LEU A 186 -14.94 -5.44 3.78
N GLN A 187 -14.97 -5.19 5.09
CA GLN A 187 -15.31 -3.86 5.63
C GLN A 187 -14.34 -2.78 5.14
N ILE A 188 -13.02 -3.05 5.14
CA ILE A 188 -12.01 -2.12 4.61
C ILE A 188 -12.27 -1.84 3.11
N LEU A 189 -12.56 -2.87 2.32
CA LEU A 189 -12.73 -2.75 0.88
C LEU A 189 -14.04 -2.05 0.47
N GLU A 190 -15.05 -2.08 1.34
CA GLU A 190 -16.36 -1.45 1.13
C GLU A 190 -16.43 -0.02 1.68
N ASP A 191 -16.10 0.16 2.96
CA ASP A 191 -16.29 1.44 3.66
C ASP A 191 -15.00 2.27 3.76
N GLY A 192 -13.84 1.68 3.44
CA GLY A 192 -12.53 2.28 3.63
C GLY A 192 -12.25 2.65 5.09
N LYS A 193 -13.00 2.09 6.04
CA LYS A 193 -12.92 2.42 7.45
C LYS A 193 -13.24 1.23 8.32
N ILE A 194 -12.52 1.12 9.43
CA ILE A 194 -12.81 0.16 10.49
C ILE A 194 -12.83 0.87 11.84
N THR A 195 -13.50 0.25 12.81
CA THR A 195 -13.46 0.68 14.20
C THR A 195 -12.60 -0.31 14.98
N ASP A 196 -11.61 0.20 15.70
CA ASP A 196 -10.76 -0.64 16.54
C ASP A 196 -11.44 -0.99 17.88
N SER A 197 -10.79 -1.83 18.70
CA SER A 197 -11.35 -2.26 19.99
C SER A 197 -11.50 -1.12 21.02
N LEU A 198 -10.83 0.01 20.80
CA LEU A 198 -10.90 1.22 21.62
C LEU A 198 -11.94 2.23 21.08
N GLY A 199 -12.73 1.85 20.07
CA GLY A 199 -13.77 2.68 19.48
C GLY A 199 -13.26 3.77 18.52
N ARG A 200 -11.98 3.74 18.15
CA ARG A 200 -11.37 4.71 17.23
C ARG A 200 -11.65 4.29 15.79
N LYS A 201 -12.05 5.26 14.97
CA LYS A 201 -12.26 5.05 13.52
C LYS A 201 -10.93 5.21 12.80
N ILE A 202 -10.52 4.15 12.10
CA ILE A 202 -9.29 4.11 11.30
C ILE A 202 -9.67 4.25 9.83
N ASP A 203 -8.91 5.05 9.09
CA ASP A 203 -9.17 5.40 7.70
C ASP A 203 -8.19 4.73 6.75
N PHE A 204 -8.73 3.99 5.79
CA PHE A 204 -8.02 3.24 4.75
C PHE A 204 -8.21 3.85 3.36
N ARG A 205 -8.95 4.96 3.22
CA ARG A 205 -9.24 5.57 1.91
C ARG A 205 -7.98 6.00 1.15
N ASN A 206 -6.92 6.33 1.88
CA ASN A 206 -5.62 6.73 1.31
C ASN A 206 -4.61 5.57 1.22
N THR A 207 -5.08 4.32 1.33
CA THR A 207 -4.22 3.13 1.27
C THR A 207 -4.38 2.38 -0.05
N ILE A 208 -3.34 1.63 -0.41
CA ILE A 208 -3.42 0.60 -1.44
C ILE A 208 -3.39 -0.76 -0.73
N ILE A 209 -4.44 -1.54 -0.89
CA ILE A 209 -4.56 -2.88 -0.30
C ILE A 209 -4.06 -3.92 -1.29
N ILE A 210 -3.08 -4.70 -0.89
CA ILE A 210 -2.55 -5.81 -1.66
C ILE A 210 -2.66 -7.07 -0.82
N MET A 211 -3.14 -8.14 -1.42
CA MET A 211 -3.15 -9.46 -0.80
C MET A 211 -2.35 -10.40 -1.70
N THR A 212 -1.45 -11.20 -1.15
CA THR A 212 -0.78 -12.25 -1.90
C THR A 212 -1.43 -13.58 -1.60
N SER A 213 -1.43 -14.47 -2.58
CA SER A 213 -1.81 -15.85 -2.37
C SER A 213 -0.94 -16.80 -3.18
N ASN A 214 -0.69 -17.97 -2.63
CA ASN A 214 -0.03 -19.07 -3.31
C ASN A 214 -1.02 -20.08 -3.92
N VAL A 215 -2.33 -19.78 -3.88
CA VAL A 215 -3.38 -20.59 -4.51
C VAL A 215 -3.11 -20.77 -6.00
N GLY A 216 -3.28 -21.98 -6.52
CA GLY A 216 -2.99 -22.31 -7.92
C GLY A 216 -1.52 -22.48 -8.27
N ALA A 217 -0.59 -22.20 -7.36
CA ALA A 217 0.84 -22.31 -7.66
C ALA A 217 1.33 -23.75 -7.88
N GLU A 218 0.63 -24.76 -7.35
CA GLU A 218 0.97 -26.16 -7.63
C GLU A 218 0.70 -26.58 -9.07
N LEU A 219 -0.34 -25.99 -9.69
CA LEU A 219 -0.67 -26.26 -11.09
C LEU A 219 0.46 -25.80 -12.01
N LEU A 220 1.09 -24.66 -11.67
CA LEU A 220 2.26 -24.12 -12.36
C LEU A 220 3.47 -25.08 -12.32
N LYS A 221 3.66 -25.78 -11.19
CA LYS A 221 4.79 -26.72 -11.00
C LYS A 221 4.56 -28.09 -11.65
N LYS A 222 3.32 -28.58 -11.69
CA LYS A 222 3.02 -29.94 -12.20
C LYS A 222 3.15 -30.05 -13.73
N GLN A 223 2.84 -29.00 -14.49
CA GLN A 223 2.98 -29.02 -15.95
C GLN A 223 4.44 -28.93 -16.43
N THR A 224 5.33 -28.27 -15.69
CA THR A 224 6.76 -28.20 -16.02
C THR A 224 7.47 -29.56 -15.92
N VAL A 225 6.90 -30.53 -15.18
CA VAL A 225 7.53 -31.85 -14.94
C VAL A 225 7.06 -32.93 -15.92
N MET A 226 5.95 -32.74 -16.65
CA MET A 226 5.30 -33.82 -17.41
C MET A 226 5.52 -33.85 -18.94
N GLY A 227 6.38 -33.02 -19.55
CA GLY A 227 6.52 -32.99 -21.02
C GLY A 227 7.92 -32.77 -21.56
N PHE A 228 8.51 -33.80 -22.18
CA PHE A 228 9.57 -33.67 -23.19
C PHE A 228 8.97 -33.07 -24.46
N GLY A 229 8.78 -31.75 -24.48
CA GLY A 229 8.33 -31.01 -25.65
C GLY A 229 8.48 -29.52 -25.38
N ALA A 230 9.14 -28.79 -26.27
CA ALA A 230 9.31 -27.35 -26.13
C ALA A 230 7.94 -26.67 -25.92
N PRO A 231 7.82 -25.74 -24.96
CA PRO A 231 6.54 -25.09 -24.68
C PRO A 231 6.10 -24.30 -25.91
N SER A 232 4.89 -24.55 -26.40
CA SER A 232 4.20 -23.61 -27.29
C SER A 232 3.83 -22.38 -26.45
N GLU A 233 4.71 -21.38 -26.46
CA GLU A 233 4.59 -20.12 -25.73
C GLU A 233 3.29 -19.39 -26.13
N GLY A 234 2.25 -19.45 -25.31
CA GLY A 234 1.00 -18.72 -25.50
C GLY A 234 -0.26 -19.49 -25.08
N HIS A 235 -0.57 -20.62 -25.73
CA HIS A 235 -1.82 -21.35 -25.47
C HIS A 235 -1.91 -22.01 -24.09
N ASP A 236 -0.78 -22.38 -23.48
CA ASP A 236 -0.76 -22.98 -22.14
C ASP A 236 -0.98 -21.92 -21.04
N TYR A 237 -0.60 -20.67 -21.29
CA TYR A 237 -0.70 -19.59 -20.29
C TYR A 237 -2.14 -19.15 -20.03
N ASP A 238 -2.92 -18.86 -21.07
CA ASP A 238 -4.32 -18.44 -20.89
C ASP A 238 -5.14 -19.53 -20.19
N SER A 239 -4.94 -20.80 -20.58
CA SER A 239 -5.57 -21.94 -19.92
C SER A 239 -5.17 -22.07 -18.45
N MET A 240 -3.91 -21.80 -18.14
CA MET A 240 -3.36 -21.88 -16.79
C MET A 240 -3.85 -20.74 -15.90
N ARG A 241 -3.88 -19.52 -16.45
CA ARG A 241 -4.47 -18.34 -15.82
C ARG A 241 -5.93 -18.60 -15.46
N ASP A 242 -6.71 -19.15 -16.39
CA ASP A 242 -8.12 -19.49 -16.15
C ASP A 242 -8.28 -20.53 -15.03
N LYS A 243 -7.42 -21.56 -14.98
CA LYS A 243 -7.41 -22.54 -13.88
C LYS A 243 -7.10 -21.90 -12.53
N ILE A 244 -6.11 -21.03 -12.46
CA ILE A 244 -5.73 -20.31 -11.23
C ILE A 244 -6.89 -19.42 -10.77
N LEU A 245 -7.53 -18.72 -11.70
CA LEU A 245 -8.70 -17.90 -11.41
C LEU A 245 -9.86 -18.76 -10.89
N ASP A 246 -10.10 -19.92 -11.47
CA ASP A 246 -11.15 -20.82 -10.98
C ASP A 246 -10.86 -21.42 -9.61
N GLU A 247 -9.60 -21.75 -9.30
CA GLU A 247 -9.20 -22.13 -7.94
C GLU A 247 -9.37 -20.97 -6.96
N SER A 248 -9.03 -19.74 -7.36
CA SER A 248 -9.20 -18.56 -6.52
C SER A 248 -10.67 -18.33 -6.15
N LYS A 249 -11.61 -18.59 -7.06
CA LYS A 249 -13.07 -18.50 -6.81
C LYS A 249 -13.58 -19.58 -5.84
N ARG A 250 -12.84 -20.68 -5.67
CA ARG A 250 -13.18 -21.73 -4.69
C ARG A 250 -12.70 -21.37 -3.29
N VAL A 251 -11.55 -20.71 -3.19
CA VAL A 251 -10.94 -20.29 -1.92
C VAL A 251 -11.58 -19.00 -1.40
N PHE A 252 -11.72 -18.01 -2.28
CA PHE A 252 -12.28 -16.70 -1.94
C PHE A 252 -13.74 -16.63 -2.35
N LYS A 253 -14.57 -16.17 -1.43
CA LYS A 253 -16.00 -15.97 -1.70
C LYS A 253 -16.21 -14.91 -2.80
N PRO A 254 -17.24 -15.05 -3.65
CA PRO A 254 -17.54 -14.06 -4.70
C PRO A 254 -17.73 -12.64 -4.18
N GLU A 255 -18.31 -12.49 -2.98
CA GLU A 255 -18.48 -11.18 -2.32
C GLU A 255 -17.16 -10.43 -2.16
N PHE A 256 -16.08 -11.14 -1.82
CA PHE A 256 -14.75 -10.57 -1.66
C PHE A 256 -14.11 -10.22 -3.01
N LEU A 257 -14.18 -11.14 -3.97
CA LEU A 257 -13.60 -10.93 -5.30
C LEU A 257 -14.23 -9.72 -6.01
N ASN A 258 -15.54 -9.51 -5.84
CA ASN A 258 -16.26 -8.36 -6.39
C ASN A 258 -15.86 -7.00 -5.76
N ARG A 259 -15.11 -6.99 -4.65
CA ARG A 259 -14.58 -5.77 -4.02
C ARG A 259 -13.13 -5.48 -4.39
N LEU A 260 -12.50 -6.31 -5.20
CA LEU A 260 -11.16 -6.07 -5.73
C LEU A 260 -11.25 -5.21 -6.99
N ASP A 261 -10.27 -4.34 -7.20
CA ASP A 261 -10.15 -3.62 -8.47
C ASP A 261 -9.60 -4.53 -9.57
N GLU A 262 -8.62 -5.37 -9.24
CA GLU A 262 -8.03 -6.35 -10.17
C GLU A 262 -7.56 -7.62 -9.41
N ILE A 263 -7.68 -8.77 -10.07
CA ILE A 263 -7.03 -10.03 -9.67
C ILE A 263 -5.89 -10.27 -10.64
N ILE A 264 -4.67 -10.33 -10.12
CA ILE A 264 -3.44 -10.34 -10.92
C ILE A 264 -2.74 -11.68 -10.73
N VAL A 265 -2.49 -12.37 -11.84
CA VAL A 265 -1.72 -13.61 -11.87
C VAL A 265 -0.27 -13.28 -12.23
N PHE A 266 0.66 -13.74 -11.41
CA PHE A 266 2.10 -13.58 -11.61
C PHE A 266 2.66 -14.78 -12.35
N HIS A 267 3.58 -14.48 -13.26
CA HIS A 267 4.25 -15.45 -14.10
C HIS A 267 5.44 -16.08 -13.37
N SER A 268 5.72 -17.33 -13.72
CA SER A 268 7.02 -17.93 -13.40
C SER A 268 8.12 -17.19 -14.17
N LEU A 269 9.22 -16.88 -13.50
CA LEU A 269 10.35 -16.19 -14.11
C LEU A 269 11.16 -17.18 -14.95
N GLY A 270 11.37 -16.85 -16.23
CA GLY A 270 12.24 -17.59 -17.12
C GLY A 270 13.71 -17.21 -16.96
N LYS A 271 14.57 -17.88 -17.73
CA LYS A 271 16.02 -17.61 -17.70
C LYS A 271 16.36 -16.16 -18.10
N PRO A 272 15.76 -15.55 -19.15
CA PRO A 272 16.05 -14.17 -19.50
C PRO A 272 15.70 -13.17 -18.38
N GLU A 273 14.55 -13.37 -17.73
CA GLU A 273 14.08 -12.52 -16.64
C GLU A 273 15.00 -12.63 -15.43
N LEU A 274 15.38 -13.86 -15.07
CA LEU A 274 16.29 -14.12 -13.94
C LEU A 274 17.67 -13.48 -14.15
N LEU A 275 18.23 -13.53 -15.37
CA LEU A 275 19.50 -12.86 -15.67
C LEU A 275 19.41 -11.35 -15.45
N ARG A 276 18.35 -10.71 -15.95
CA ARG A 276 18.13 -9.27 -15.74
C ARG A 276 17.97 -8.92 -14.25
N ILE A 277 17.29 -9.76 -13.48
CA ILE A 277 17.14 -9.57 -12.02
C ILE A 277 18.51 -9.66 -11.33
N VAL A 278 19.34 -10.63 -11.71
CA VAL A 278 20.70 -10.77 -11.17
C VAL A 278 21.53 -9.52 -11.48
N ASP A 279 21.47 -9.00 -12.70
CA ASP A 279 22.19 -7.78 -13.09
C ASP A 279 21.80 -6.58 -12.19
N LEU A 280 20.50 -6.41 -11.93
CA LEU A 280 19.99 -5.36 -11.04
C LEU A 280 20.45 -5.54 -9.58
N GLU A 281 20.50 -6.77 -9.05
CA GLU A 281 20.99 -7.02 -7.70
C GLU A 281 22.51 -6.79 -7.59
N VAL A 282 23.27 -7.17 -8.61
CA VAL A 282 24.72 -6.93 -8.68
C VAL A 282 25.00 -5.42 -8.69
N GLU A 283 24.24 -4.65 -9.46
CA GLU A 283 24.38 -3.19 -9.51
C GLU A 283 24.15 -2.51 -8.15
N LYS A 284 23.16 -2.98 -7.37
CA LYS A 284 22.93 -2.50 -6.00
C LYS A 284 24.13 -2.75 -5.10
N VAL A 285 24.74 -3.93 -5.20
CA VAL A 285 25.94 -4.29 -4.41
C VAL A 285 27.12 -3.42 -4.82
N LEU A 286 27.36 -3.24 -6.12
CA LEU A 286 28.44 -2.38 -6.64
C LEU A 286 28.28 -0.93 -6.16
N THR A 287 27.05 -0.42 -6.13
CA THR A 287 26.74 0.93 -5.63
C THR A 287 27.10 1.08 -4.16
N ARG A 288 26.76 0.09 -3.32
CA ARG A 288 27.12 0.08 -1.89
C ARG A 288 28.62 0.01 -1.65
N ILE A 289 29.35 -0.69 -2.51
CA ILE A 289 30.82 -0.78 -2.43
C ILE A 289 31.46 0.55 -2.83
N LYS A 290 30.97 1.21 -3.88
CA LYS A 290 31.49 2.53 -4.31
C LYS A 290 31.21 3.66 -3.33
N ALA A 291 30.15 3.53 -2.53
CA ALA A 291 29.79 4.52 -1.51
C ALA A 291 30.63 4.39 -0.21
N LYS A 292 31.46 3.35 -0.10
CA LYS A 292 32.48 3.20 0.95
C LYS A 292 33.82 3.73 0.47
#